data_AF-A0A927DTQ2-F1
#
_entry.id   AF-A0A927DTQ2-F1
#
_cell.length_a   1.000
_cell.length_b   1.000
_cell.length_c   1.000
_cell.angle_alpha   90.00
_cell.angle_beta   90.00
_cell.angle_gamma   90.00
#
_symmetry.space_group_name_H-M   'P 1'
#
loop_
_entity.id
_entity.type
_entity.pdbx_description
1 polymer ?
#
loop_
_entity_poly.entity_id
_entity_poly.type
_entity_poly.pdbx_seq_one_letter_code
_entity_poly.pdbx_strand_id
1 'polypeptide(L)' 'MRRAIESFPEDINVAIVATGGLSHQVHGERCGFNNPDWDAQFVDMLVNDPEKLTEMTLGEYAELGGWRGPK' A
#
# COMPACT_ATOMS: atom_id res chain seq x y z
N MET A 1 13.25 3.80 9.91
CA MET A 1 13.41 4.88 8.92
C MET A 1 13.35 6.26 9.56
N ARG A 2 12.22 6.68 10.17
CA ARG A 2 12.07 7.99 10.86
C ARG A 2 13.27 8.39 11.72
N ARG A 3 13.64 7.56 12.70
CA ARG A 3 14.80 7.81 13.60
C ARG A 3 16.12 8.06 12.87
N ALA A 4 16.33 7.41 11.72
CA ALA A 4 17.55 7.60 10.94
C ALA A 4 17.56 8.94 10.21
N ILE A 5 16.39 9.38 9.71
CA ILE A 5 16.22 10.71 9.11
C ILE A 5 16.43 11.80 10.18
N GLU A 6 15.82 11.65 11.35
CA GLU A 6 15.94 12.60 12.47
C GLU A 6 17.36 12.67 13.06
N SER A 7 18.19 11.65 12.86
CA SER A 7 19.59 11.64 13.31
C SER A 7 20.58 12.36 12.36
N PHE A 8 20.11 12.83 11.19
CA PHE A 8 20.95 13.55 10.25
C PHE A 8 21.27 14.96 10.81
N PRO A 9 22.55 15.41 10.81
CA PRO A 9 22.96 16.60 11.56
C PRO A 9 22.55 17.94 10.93
N GLU A 10 22.03 17.93 9.69
CA GLU A 10 21.63 19.15 8.99
C GLU A 10 20.13 19.42 9.15
N ASP A 11 19.77 20.70 9.28
CA ASP A 11 18.38 21.17 9.34
C ASP A 11 17.82 21.33 7.92
N ILE A 12 17.37 20.21 7.35
CA ILE A 12 16.81 20.13 5.99
C ILE A 12 15.42 19.50 5.98
N ASN A 13 14.59 19.92 5.02
CA ASN A 13 13.28 19.32 4.81
C ASN A 13 13.40 17.98 4.06
N VAL A 14 12.81 16.93 4.62
CA VAL A 14 12.81 15.59 4.01
C VAL A 14 11.37 15.13 3.73
N ALA A 15 11.10 14.74 2.49
CA ALA A 15 9.84 14.11 2.09
C ALA A 15 10.04 12.60 1.87
N ILE A 16 9.05 11.80 2.29
CA ILE A 16 9.00 10.35 2.04
C ILE A 16 7.88 10.10 1.04
N VAL A 17 8.21 9.44 -0.06
CA VAL A 17 7.25 9.11 -1.12
C VAL A 17 7.23 7.60 -1.32
N ALA A 18 6.09 6.98 -1.01
CA ALA A 18 5.80 5.59 -1.34
C ALA A 18 4.87 5.55 -2.57
N THR A 19 5.19 4.73 -3.56
CA THR A 19 4.47 4.67 -4.85
C THR A 19 3.96 3.25 -5.13
N GLY A 20 3.01 3.14 -6.05
CA GLY A 20 2.30 1.89 -6.37
C GLY A 20 0.85 1.90 -5.89
N GLY A 21 0.13 0.80 -6.13
CA GLY A 21 -1.30 0.68 -5.79
C GLY A 21 -2.25 1.27 -6.85
N LEU A 22 -3.56 1.37 -6.56
CA LEU A 22 -4.26 0.67 -5.45
C LEU A 22 -4.72 -0.70 -5.95
N SER A 23 -6.01 -0.93 -6.16
CA SER A 23 -6.47 -2.19 -6.73
C SER A 23 -6.10 -2.32 -8.22
N HIS A 24 -5.55 -3.46 -8.61
CA HIS A 24 -5.34 -3.85 -10.01
C HIS A 24 -4.85 -5.31 -10.09
N GLN A 25 -5.24 -6.02 -11.14
CA GLN A 25 -4.65 -7.31 -11.50
C GLN A 25 -4.21 -7.32 -12.97
N VAL A 26 -2.96 -7.71 -13.22
CA VAL A 26 -2.32 -7.55 -14.55
C VAL A 26 -2.06 -8.88 -15.28
N HIS A 27 -2.49 -10.00 -14.71
CA HIS A 27 -2.31 -11.32 -15.30
C HIS A 27 -3.32 -12.35 -14.77
N GLY A 28 -3.31 -13.54 -15.40
CA GLY A 28 -4.25 -14.62 -15.12
C GLY A 28 -5.65 -14.33 -15.64
N GLU A 29 -6.59 -15.22 -15.33
CA GLU A 29 -7.99 -15.13 -15.77
C GLU A 29 -8.73 -13.93 -15.16
N ARG A 30 -8.27 -13.43 -14.01
CA ARG A 30 -8.81 -12.27 -13.29
C ARG A 30 -8.10 -10.95 -13.68
N CYS A 31 -7.36 -10.92 -14.78
CA CYS A 31 -6.75 -9.70 -15.31
C CYS A 31 -7.80 -8.60 -15.57
N GLY A 32 -7.49 -7.35 -15.19
CA GLY A 32 -8.42 -6.21 -15.28
C GLY A 32 -9.27 -6.00 -14.03
N PHE A 33 -9.13 -6.83 -13.00
CA PHE A 33 -9.81 -6.63 -11.72
C PHE A 33 -9.41 -5.31 -11.06
N ASN A 34 -10.41 -4.60 -10.55
CA ASN A 34 -10.30 -3.42 -9.68
C ASN A 34 -11.38 -3.50 -8.59
N ASN A 35 -11.17 -2.80 -7.48
CA ASN A 35 -12.09 -2.71 -6.35
C ASN A 35 -12.04 -1.32 -5.69
N PRO A 36 -12.78 -0.33 -6.23
CA PRO A 36 -12.76 1.04 -5.71
C PRO A 36 -13.25 1.19 -4.27
N ASP A 37 -14.18 0.33 -3.82
CA ASP A 37 -14.69 0.38 -2.44
C ASP A 37 -13.60 -0.03 -1.45
N TRP A 38 -12.83 -1.08 -1.78
CA TRP A 38 -11.64 -1.45 -1.03
C TRP A 38 -10.58 -0.34 -1.08
N ASP A 39 -10.36 0.29 -2.23
CA ASP A 39 -9.38 1.37 -2.37
C ASP A 39 -9.70 2.54 -1.43
N ALA A 40 -10.97 2.94 -1.33
CA ALA A 40 -11.41 3.97 -0.41
C ALA A 40 -11.19 3.57 1.05
N GLN A 41 -11.52 2.32 1.40
CA GLN A 41 -11.30 1.79 2.74
C GLN A 41 -9.81 1.70 3.10
N PHE A 42 -8.96 1.25 2.16
CA PHE A 42 -7.52 1.15 2.34
C PHE A 42 -6.89 2.52 2.63
N VAL A 43 -7.29 3.56 1.89
CA VAL A 43 -6.80 4.93 2.11
C VAL A 43 -7.25 5.46 3.47
N ASP A 44 -8.50 5.21 3.86
CA ASP A 44 -9.00 5.60 5.19
C ASP A 44 -8.21 4.93 6.32
N MET A 45 -8.02 3.61 6.25
CA MET A 45 -7.21 2.87 7.22
C MET A 45 -5.74 3.32 7.20
N LEU A 46 -5.15 3.61 6.05
CA LEU A 46 -3.76 4.06 5.97
C LEU A 46 -3.55 5.38 6.73
N VAL A 47 -4.54 6.28 6.72
CA VAL A 47 -4.49 7.56 7.43
C VAL A 47 -4.82 7.41 8.90
N ASN A 48 -5.86 6.64 9.23
CA ASN A 48 -6.49 6.65 10.55
C ASN A 48 -6.15 5.44 11.42
N ASP A 49 -5.80 4.30 10.83
CA ASP A 49 -5.54 3.03 11.53
C ASP A 49 -4.58 2.09 10.76
N PRO A 50 -3.33 2.53 10.49
CA PRO A 50 -2.42 1.80 9.61
C PRO A 50 -1.91 0.48 10.23
N GLU A 51 -2.05 0.27 11.54
CA GLU A 51 -1.63 -0.96 12.21
C GLU A 51 -2.43 -2.17 11.70
N LYS A 52 -3.74 -2.02 11.47
CA LYS A 52 -4.59 -3.06 10.88
C LYS A 52 -4.08 -3.56 9.53
N LEU A 53 -3.56 -2.64 8.70
CA LEU A 53 -2.98 -3.01 7.40
C LEU A 53 -1.73 -3.90 7.56
N THR A 54 -1.01 -3.80 8.67
CA THR A 54 0.17 -4.64 8.94
C THR A 54 -0.18 -6.07 9.36
N GLU A 55 -1.43 -6.30 9.76
CA GLU A 55 -1.93 -7.61 10.22
C GLU A 55 -2.49 -8.47 9.07
N MET A 56 -2.78 -7.84 7.92
CA MET A 56 -3.32 -8.52 6.75
C MET A 56 -2.31 -9.43 6.07
N THR A 57 -2.78 -10.60 5.66
CA THR A 57 -2.02 -11.54 4.84
C THR A 57 -1.92 -11.06 3.39
N LEU A 58 -0.90 -11.55 2.68
CA LEU A 58 -0.75 -11.28 1.25
C LEU A 58 -1.96 -11.80 0.43
N GLY A 59 -2.60 -12.88 0.89
CA GLY A 59 -3.79 -13.46 0.26
C GLY A 59 -5.00 -12.54 0.35
N GLU A 60 -5.23 -11.93 1.52
CA GLU A 60 -6.32 -10.95 1.70
C GLU A 60 -6.10 -9.71 0.84
N TYR A 61 -4.85 -9.22 0.75
CA TYR A 61 -4.50 -8.15 -0.17
C TYR A 61 -4.74 -8.50 -1.64
N ALA A 62 -4.40 -9.72 -2.06
CA ALA A 62 -4.63 -10.17 -3.43
C ALA A 62 -6.12 -10.34 -3.76
N GLU A 63 -6.91 -10.81 -2.79
CA GLU A 63 -8.35 -10.98 -2.95
C GLU A 63 -9.04 -9.62 -3.12
N LEU A 64 -8.76 -8.69 -2.21
CA LEU A 64 -9.41 -7.37 -2.16
C LEU A 64 -8.83 -6.39 -3.19
N GLY A 65 -7.51 -6.39 -3.36
CA GLY A 65 -6.75 -5.42 -4.19
C GLY A 65 -6.26 -5.97 -5.53
N GLY A 66 -6.44 -7.25 -5.82
CA GLY A 66 -5.87 -7.88 -7.02
C GLY A 66 -4.37 -8.14 -6.88
N TRP A 67 -3.85 -8.94 -7.82
CA TRP A 67 -2.47 -9.40 -7.79
C TRP A 67 -1.61 -8.80 -8.92
N ARG A 68 -0.50 -8.15 -8.54
CA ARG A 68 0.54 -7.66 -9.46
C ARG A 68 1.84 -8.47 -9.38
N GLY A 69 1.99 -9.38 -8.42
CA GLY A 69 3.24 -10.13 -8.23
C GLY A 69 3.70 -10.83 -9.53
N PRO A 70 4.97 -11.25 -9.60
CA PRO A 70 5.60 -11.70 -10.82
C PRO A 70 4.76 -12.77 -11.54
N LYS A 71 4.79 -12.74 -12.88
CA LYS A 71 4.14 -13.75 -13.72
C LYS A 71 4.70 -15.13 -13.46
#